data_AF-A0A7C4EKK6-F1
#
_entry.id   AF-A0A7C4EKK6-F1
#
_cell.length_a   1.000
_cell.length_b   1.000
_cell.length_c   1.000
_cell.angle_alpha   90.00
_cell.angle_beta   90.00
_cell.angle_gamma   90.00
#
_symmetry.space_group_name_H-M   'P 1'
#
loop_
_entity.id
_entity.type
_entity.pdbx_description
1 polymer ?
#
loop_
_entity_poly.entity_id
_entity_poly.type
_entity_poly.pdbx_seq_one_letter_code
_entity_poly.pdbx_strand_id
1 'polypeptide(L)'
;YVGSTTASASAISITVSAGETLTLDQLVSQINTQASTKGLNITASSSGNKLVLTTTGETIGVEVISTATGSATTGPSVNLATLLKGASGTVAYSGTAAGSSTGSAVRVGNLSIAGTDSYNYDFNGISTTSAGLGVAVSGNASFYNLNSIDVTDNTGAELAIDIANTAIRKVDKVRTQIGSVITNLQAIFDSQKSSYDNTKEAENVIRNTDFAAEMSNFTTQQIRMQAGMAMLAQANALPQLVLQLLR
;
A
#
# COMPACT_ATOMS: atom_id res chain seq x y z
N TYR A 1 -12.15 27.75 -14.92
CA TYR A 1 -12.95 26.52 -14.83
C TYR A 1 -12.53 25.75 -13.62
N VAL A 2 -13.49 25.34 -12.78
CA VAL A 2 -13.26 24.42 -11.65
C VAL A 2 -14.45 23.47 -11.58
N GLY A 3 -14.20 22.18 -11.81
CA GLY A 3 -15.25 21.17 -11.80
C GLY A 3 -14.88 19.84 -12.46
N SER A 4 -15.66 18.81 -12.11
CA SER A 4 -15.71 17.49 -12.77
C SER A 4 -16.37 17.62 -14.16
N THR A 5 -15.84 16.86 -15.12
CA THR A 5 -15.80 17.08 -16.57
C THR A 5 -17.12 17.13 -17.36
N THR A 6 -18.28 17.41 -16.77
CA THR A 6 -19.55 17.33 -17.52
C THR A 6 -20.62 18.37 -17.17
N ALA A 7 -20.32 19.36 -16.33
CA ALA A 7 -21.27 20.45 -16.08
C ALA A 7 -20.69 21.76 -16.60
N SER A 8 -21.54 22.59 -17.21
CA SER A 8 -21.35 24.02 -17.52
C SER A 8 -21.12 24.88 -16.27
N ALA A 9 -20.31 24.39 -15.34
CA ALA A 9 -20.20 24.83 -13.97
C ALA A 9 -19.30 26.06 -13.89
N SER A 10 -19.95 27.19 -13.61
CA SER A 10 -19.41 28.32 -12.85
C SER A 10 -18.00 28.78 -13.23
N ALA A 11 -17.83 29.26 -14.46
CA ALA A 11 -16.61 29.96 -14.84
C ALA A 11 -16.54 31.34 -14.14
N ILE A 12 -15.42 31.65 -13.50
CA ILE A 12 -15.08 33.03 -13.10
C ILE A 12 -14.62 33.75 -14.37
N SER A 13 -15.32 34.81 -14.76
CA SER A 13 -14.98 35.64 -15.92
C SER A 13 -14.61 37.04 -15.44
N ILE A 14 -13.43 37.50 -15.81
CA ILE A 14 -12.94 38.85 -15.53
C ILE A 14 -12.62 39.49 -16.87
N THR A 15 -13.27 40.61 -17.17
CA THR A 15 -13.07 41.36 -18.42
C THR A 15 -12.38 42.67 -18.09
N VAL A 16 -11.30 42.97 -18.79
CA VAL A 16 -10.59 44.25 -18.69
C VAL A 16 -10.79 44.99 -20.00
N SER A 17 -11.23 46.25 -19.93
CA SER A 17 -11.47 47.06 -21.13
C SER A 17 -10.20 47.78 -21.59
N ALA A 18 -10.18 48.23 -22.84
CA ALA A 18 -9.05 48.97 -23.39
C ALA A 18 -8.74 50.23 -22.57
N GLY A 19 -7.50 50.39 -22.14
CA GLY A 19 -7.03 51.54 -21.33
C GLY A 19 -7.01 51.30 -19.82
N GLU A 20 -7.51 50.17 -19.34
CA GLU A 20 -7.45 49.80 -17.92
C GLU A 20 -6.26 48.88 -17.63
N THR A 21 -5.47 49.22 -16.60
CA THR A 21 -4.44 48.33 -16.07
C THR A 21 -4.99 47.59 -14.86
N LEU A 22 -5.17 46.27 -14.97
CA LEU A 22 -5.54 45.43 -13.83
C LEU A 22 -4.28 45.08 -13.03
N THR A 23 -4.21 45.56 -11.78
CA THR A 23 -3.13 45.17 -10.86
C THR A 23 -3.37 43.76 -10.32
N LEU A 24 -2.30 43.10 -9.86
CA LEU A 24 -2.37 41.74 -9.32
C LEU A 24 -3.33 41.65 -8.11
N ASP A 25 -3.35 42.66 -7.25
CA ASP A 25 -4.22 42.66 -6.06
C ASP A 25 -5.69 42.86 -6.42
N GLN A 26 -5.98 43.68 -7.45
CA GLN A 26 -7.33 43.81 -8.00
C GLN A 26 -7.80 42.50 -8.64
N LEU A 27 -6.92 41.81 -9.37
CA LEU A 27 -7.21 40.49 -9.94
C LEU A 27 -7.51 39.46 -8.85
N VAL A 28 -6.68 39.38 -7.80
CA VAL A 28 -6.90 38.49 -6.65
C VAL A 28 -8.24 38.76 -5.97
N SER A 29 -8.54 40.05 -5.72
CA SER A 29 -9.80 40.45 -5.09
C SER A 29 -11.01 40.06 -5.95
N GLN A 30 -10.99 40.35 -7.25
CA GLN A 30 -12.07 40.01 -8.18
C GLN A 30 -12.28 38.50 -8.29
N ILE A 31 -11.21 37.70 -8.29
CA ILE A 31 -11.32 36.23 -8.29
C ILE A 31 -11.98 35.75 -7.00
N ASN A 32 -11.54 36.23 -5.84
CA ASN A 32 -12.11 35.83 -4.55
C ASN A 32 -13.59 36.25 -4.39
N THR A 33 -13.96 37.44 -4.87
CA THR A 33 -15.35 37.90 -4.88
C THR A 33 -16.22 37.02 -5.77
N GLN A 34 -15.79 36.76 -7.01
CA GLN A 34 -16.54 35.92 -7.95
C GLN A 34 -16.61 34.46 -7.50
N ALA A 35 -15.56 33.94 -6.84
CA ALA A 35 -15.55 32.61 -6.24
C ALA A 35 -16.59 32.51 -5.11
N SER A 36 -16.65 33.49 -4.21
CA SER A 36 -17.62 33.55 -3.12
C SER A 36 -19.06 33.66 -3.63
N THR A 37 -19.33 34.53 -4.62
CA THR A 37 -20.67 34.68 -5.20
C THR A 37 -21.15 33.41 -5.91
N LYS A 38 -20.24 32.64 -6.51
CA LYS A 38 -20.56 31.40 -7.25
C LYS A 38 -20.43 30.13 -6.40
N GLY A 39 -20.07 30.25 -5.12
CA GLY A 39 -19.89 29.11 -4.20
C GLY A 39 -18.77 28.17 -4.61
N LEU A 40 -17.70 28.68 -5.22
CA LEU A 40 -16.58 27.88 -5.71
C LEU A 40 -15.49 27.73 -4.65
N ASN A 41 -14.94 26.53 -4.52
CA ASN A 41 -13.85 26.21 -3.59
C ASN A 41 -12.48 26.64 -4.17
N ILE A 42 -12.36 27.92 -4.53
CA ILE A 42 -11.14 28.50 -5.10
C ILE A 42 -10.77 29.74 -4.29
N THR A 43 -9.54 29.79 -3.83
CA THR A 43 -8.95 30.99 -3.22
C THR A 43 -7.80 31.49 -4.08
N ALA A 44 -7.80 32.78 -4.37
CA ALA A 44 -6.71 33.49 -5.02
C ALA A 44 -5.87 34.23 -3.98
N SER A 45 -4.54 34.18 -4.13
CA SER A 45 -3.59 34.97 -3.35
C SER A 45 -2.43 35.45 -4.24
N SER A 46 -1.78 36.54 -3.85
CA SER A 46 -0.53 36.99 -4.46
C SER A 46 0.64 36.47 -3.65
N SER A 47 1.58 35.77 -4.30
CA SER A 47 2.83 35.33 -3.66
C SER A 47 3.99 35.48 -4.65
N GLY A 48 5.00 36.29 -4.29
CA GLY A 48 6.17 36.56 -5.14
C GLY A 48 5.83 37.16 -6.51
N ASN A 49 4.93 38.16 -6.56
CA ASN A 49 4.43 38.78 -7.80
C ASN A 49 3.69 37.84 -8.76
N LYS A 50 3.26 36.67 -8.30
CA LYS A 50 2.48 35.70 -9.10
C LYS A 50 1.11 35.47 -8.48
N LEU A 51 0.13 35.14 -9.32
CA LEU A 51 -1.20 34.71 -8.89
C LEU A 51 -1.12 33.23 -8.48
N VAL A 52 -1.52 32.94 -7.25
CA VAL A 52 -1.62 31.60 -6.71
C VAL A 52 -3.10 31.28 -6.52
N LEU A 53 -3.57 30.25 -7.21
CA LEU A 53 -4.92 29.71 -7.09
C LEU A 53 -4.86 28.40 -6.32
N THR A 54 -5.60 28.31 -5.22
CA THR A 54 -5.68 27.14 -4.36
C THR A 54 -7.10 26.60 -4.32
N THR A 55 -7.24 25.27 -4.41
CA THR A 55 -8.51 24.56 -4.33
C THR A 55 -8.33 23.25 -3.57
N THR A 56 -9.42 22.72 -3.01
CA THR A 56 -9.46 21.45 -2.29
C THR A 56 -9.76 20.31 -3.25
N GLY A 57 -8.79 19.98 -4.12
CA GLY A 57 -8.81 18.77 -4.96
C GLY A 57 -9.48 18.88 -6.33
N GLU A 58 -9.99 20.05 -6.70
CA GLU A 58 -10.61 20.27 -8.01
C GLU A 58 -9.57 20.66 -9.08
N THR A 59 -9.87 20.41 -10.35
CA THR A 59 -9.01 20.83 -11.47
C THR A 59 -9.21 22.31 -11.76
N ILE A 60 -8.12 23.07 -11.85
CA ILE A 60 -8.18 24.50 -12.23
C ILE A 60 -7.77 24.65 -13.69
N GLY A 61 -8.70 25.09 -14.52
CA GLY A 61 -8.44 25.58 -15.88
C GLY A 61 -8.51 27.10 -15.93
N VAL A 62 -7.44 27.76 -16.37
CA VAL A 62 -7.43 29.20 -16.65
C VAL A 62 -7.36 29.38 -18.16
N GLU A 63 -8.33 30.11 -18.69
CA GLU A 63 -8.37 30.52 -20.09
C GLU A 63 -8.24 32.03 -20.15
N VAL A 64 -7.35 32.51 -21.02
CA VAL A 64 -7.15 33.92 -21.30
C VAL A 64 -7.47 34.14 -22.76
N ILE A 65 -8.41 35.05 -23.00
CA ILE A 65 -8.80 35.47 -24.35
C ILE A 65 -8.35 36.92 -24.49
N SER A 66 -7.41 37.16 -25.41
CA SER A 66 -7.01 38.50 -25.83
C SER A 66 -7.76 38.83 -27.12
N THR A 67 -8.60 39.87 -27.09
CA THR A 67 -9.32 40.37 -28.26
C THR A 67 -8.82 41.77 -28.61
N ALA A 68 -8.56 41.99 -29.89
CA ALA A 68 -8.25 43.32 -30.41
C ALA A 68 -9.34 43.76 -31.39
N THR A 69 -9.88 44.96 -31.18
CA THR A 69 -10.86 45.58 -32.08
C THR A 69 -10.12 46.59 -32.95
N GLY A 70 -9.98 46.30 -34.25
CA GLY A 70 -9.30 47.16 -35.24
C GLY A 70 -7.90 46.68 -35.66
N SER A 71 -7.28 47.35 -36.64
CA SER A 71 -5.92 47.04 -37.12
C SER A 71 -4.85 47.56 -36.17
N ALA A 72 -4.66 46.86 -35.04
CA ALA A 72 -3.53 47.09 -34.15
C ALA A 72 -2.39 46.11 -34.48
N THR A 73 -1.16 46.59 -34.70
CA THR A 73 0.02 45.73 -34.93
C THR A 73 0.60 45.15 -33.64
N THR A 74 0.12 45.59 -32.47
CA THR A 74 0.52 45.11 -31.14
C THR A 74 -0.71 45.13 -30.23
N GLY A 75 -1.29 43.96 -29.96
CA GLY A 75 -2.44 43.82 -29.07
C GLY A 75 -2.03 43.50 -27.62
N PRO A 76 -3.01 43.32 -26.72
CA PRO A 76 -2.74 42.94 -25.34
C PRO A 76 -2.04 41.58 -25.30
N SER A 77 -0.90 41.52 -24.62
CA SER A 77 -0.17 40.28 -24.36
C SER A 77 -0.28 39.88 -22.90
N VAL A 78 -0.69 38.64 -22.63
CA VAL A 78 -0.72 38.06 -21.29
C VAL A 78 0.29 36.92 -21.22
N ASN A 79 1.28 37.07 -20.35
CA ASN A 79 2.26 36.01 -20.12
C ASN A 79 1.74 35.04 -19.04
N LEU A 80 1.37 33.83 -19.44
CA LEU A 80 0.80 32.84 -18.52
C LEU A 80 1.85 32.35 -17.51
N ALA A 81 3.15 32.43 -17.84
CA ALA A 81 4.23 32.05 -16.92
C ALA A 81 4.43 33.06 -15.78
N THR A 82 4.02 34.32 -15.96
CA THR A 82 4.00 35.32 -14.89
C THR A 82 2.72 35.24 -14.06
N LEU A 83 1.62 34.75 -14.64
CA LEU A 83 0.35 34.62 -13.94
C LEU A 83 0.26 33.32 -13.13
N LEU A 84 0.64 32.16 -13.68
CA LEU A 84 0.47 30.85 -13.04
C LEU A 84 1.82 30.13 -12.81
N LYS A 85 2.03 29.59 -11.61
CA LYS A 85 3.20 28.75 -11.29
C LYS A 85 3.13 27.43 -12.07
N GLY A 86 4.06 27.22 -13.00
CA GLY A 86 4.18 26.01 -13.82
C GLY A 86 3.53 26.08 -15.21
N ALA A 87 2.93 27.21 -15.58
CA ALA A 87 2.47 27.45 -16.95
C ALA A 87 3.62 27.98 -17.83
N SER A 88 3.64 27.59 -19.11
CA SER A 88 4.55 28.13 -20.11
C SER A 88 3.75 28.67 -21.29
N GLY A 89 4.20 29.77 -21.89
CA GLY A 89 3.55 30.41 -23.04
C GLY A 89 3.09 31.86 -22.79
N THR A 90 3.09 32.66 -23.85
CA THR A 90 2.54 34.01 -23.87
C THR A 90 1.38 34.05 -24.86
N VAL A 91 0.22 34.49 -24.40
CA VAL A 91 -0.93 34.77 -25.27
C VAL A 91 -0.78 36.20 -25.73
N ALA A 92 -0.22 36.38 -26.92
CA ALA A 92 -0.12 37.67 -27.58
C ALA A 92 -0.99 37.67 -28.81
N TYR A 93 -1.79 38.73 -28.98
CA TYR A 93 -2.45 38.97 -30.25
C TYR A 93 -1.41 39.36 -31.31
N SER A 94 -1.31 38.58 -32.39
CA SER A 94 -0.35 38.77 -33.48
C SER A 94 -1.06 38.80 -34.85
N GLY A 95 -2.05 39.67 -35.01
CA GLY A 95 -2.83 39.81 -36.25
C GLY A 95 -2.93 41.26 -36.73
N THR A 96 -3.06 41.47 -38.04
CA THR A 96 -3.30 42.79 -38.66
C THR A 96 -4.80 43.13 -38.83
N ALA A 97 -5.71 42.24 -38.42
CA ALA A 97 -7.17 42.38 -38.54
C ALA A 97 -7.91 41.85 -37.29
N ALA A 98 -9.11 42.39 -37.01
CA ALA A 98 -9.92 42.04 -35.84
C ALA A 98 -9.98 40.52 -35.61
N GLY A 99 -9.54 40.08 -34.44
CA GLY A 99 -9.40 38.67 -34.11
C GLY A 99 -9.15 38.44 -32.62
N SER A 100 -9.24 37.18 -32.21
CA SER A 100 -8.95 36.75 -30.84
C SER A 100 -7.76 35.80 -30.81
N SER A 101 -6.95 35.90 -29.76
CA SER A 101 -5.94 34.90 -29.40
C SER A 101 -6.32 34.30 -28.06
N THR A 102 -6.49 32.99 -28.05
CA THR A 102 -6.82 32.22 -26.85
C THR A 102 -5.59 31.47 -26.39
N GLY A 103 -5.31 31.50 -25.09
CA GLY A 103 -4.44 30.49 -24.49
C GLY A 103 -4.97 30.02 -23.16
N SER A 104 -4.69 28.76 -22.89
CA SER A 104 -5.26 28.02 -21.78
C SER A 104 -4.14 27.33 -21.01
N ALA A 105 -4.21 27.38 -19.69
CA ALA A 105 -3.38 26.60 -18.79
C ALA A 105 -4.29 25.80 -17.86
N VAL A 106 -4.14 24.47 -17.87
CA VAL A 106 -4.90 23.57 -17.01
C VAL A 106 -3.92 22.91 -16.05
N ARG A 107 -4.19 23.03 -14.74
CA ARG A 107 -3.50 22.27 -13.70
C ARG A 107 -4.49 21.31 -13.05
N VAL A 108 -4.36 20.04 -13.41
CA VAL A 108 -5.08 18.93 -12.79
C VAL A 108 -4.31 18.50 -11.55
N GLY A 109 -5.01 18.08 -10.48
CA GLY A 109 -4.37 17.39 -9.37
C GLY A 109 -3.61 16.16 -9.88
N ASN A 110 -2.44 15.88 -9.34
CA ASN A 110 -1.71 14.65 -9.64
C ASN A 110 -2.37 13.49 -8.88
N LEU A 111 -2.71 12.42 -9.59
CA LEU A 111 -3.06 11.14 -8.97
C LEU A 111 -1.77 10.30 -8.90
N SER A 112 -1.13 10.29 -7.72
CA SER A 112 -0.01 9.39 -7.45
C SER A 112 -0.55 8.07 -6.89
N ILE A 113 -0.33 6.98 -7.60
CA ILE A 113 -0.67 5.63 -7.14
C ILE A 113 0.65 4.93 -6.81
N ALA A 114 0.95 4.81 -5.51
CA ALA A 114 2.07 4.03 -5.02
C ALA A 114 1.63 2.57 -4.86
N GLY A 115 2.28 1.65 -5.57
CA GLY A 115 2.11 0.22 -5.33
C GLY A 115 3.32 -0.58 -5.78
N THR A 116 3.35 -1.84 -5.37
CA THR A 116 4.53 -2.73 -5.55
C THR A 116 4.59 -3.40 -6.91
N ASP A 117 3.47 -3.39 -7.64
CA ASP A 117 3.33 -4.05 -8.94
C ASP A 117 3.21 -3.00 -10.04
N SER A 118 3.59 -3.36 -11.28
CA SER A 118 3.46 -2.48 -12.42
C SER A 118 1.98 -2.18 -12.71
N TYR A 119 1.59 -0.91 -12.61
CA TYR A 119 0.26 -0.45 -13.04
C TYR A 119 0.30 -0.05 -14.50
N ASN A 120 -0.57 -0.65 -15.31
CA ASN A 120 -0.89 -0.15 -16.65
C ASN A 120 -2.16 0.69 -16.55
N TYR A 121 -2.10 1.92 -17.05
CA TYR A 121 -3.27 2.77 -17.23
C TYR A 121 -3.83 2.53 -18.64
N ASP A 122 -5.12 2.22 -18.75
CA ASP A 122 -5.83 2.26 -20.04
C ASP A 122 -6.34 3.70 -20.27
N PHE A 123 -5.74 4.39 -21.22
CA PHE A 123 -6.15 5.74 -21.62
C PHE A 123 -7.19 5.72 -22.75
N ASN A 124 -7.88 4.61 -23.00
CA ASN A 124 -8.96 4.54 -23.99
C ASN A 124 -9.96 5.69 -23.80
N GLY A 125 -10.03 6.59 -24.79
CA GLY A 125 -10.91 7.76 -24.79
C GLY A 125 -10.23 9.11 -24.51
N ILE A 126 -8.94 9.14 -24.18
CA ILE A 126 -8.17 10.39 -24.04
C ILE A 126 -7.23 10.53 -25.25
N SER A 127 -7.67 11.29 -26.25
CA SER A 127 -6.89 11.50 -27.49
C SER A 127 -5.65 12.36 -27.19
N THR A 128 -4.47 11.75 -27.33
CA THR A 128 -3.15 12.43 -27.28
C THR A 128 -2.84 13.23 -28.54
N THR A 129 -3.72 13.18 -29.54
CA THR A 129 -3.57 13.86 -30.82
C THR A 129 -4.71 14.84 -31.03
N SER A 130 -4.44 16.10 -30.64
CA SER A 130 -4.88 17.32 -31.32
C SER A 130 -6.39 17.51 -31.66
N ALA A 131 -7.29 16.81 -30.97
CA ALA A 131 -8.73 17.06 -31.04
C ALA A 131 -9.31 17.04 -29.62
N GLY A 132 -9.52 18.23 -29.04
CA GLY A 132 -9.90 18.46 -27.63
C GLY A 132 -9.04 19.55 -26.97
N LEU A 133 -9.12 19.73 -25.65
CA LEU A 133 -8.41 20.77 -24.86
C LEU A 133 -6.86 20.78 -24.97
N GLY A 134 -6.25 19.96 -25.84
CA GLY A 134 -4.81 19.99 -26.10
C GLY A 134 -3.93 19.51 -24.94
N VAL A 135 -4.49 18.78 -23.97
CA VAL A 135 -3.76 18.29 -22.80
C VAL A 135 -3.02 17.00 -23.17
N ALA A 136 -1.70 17.07 -23.27
CA ALA A 136 -0.85 15.89 -23.38
C ALA A 136 -0.87 15.11 -22.06
N VAL A 137 -1.43 13.90 -22.07
CA VAL A 137 -1.32 12.97 -20.94
C VAL A 137 -0.01 12.20 -21.08
N SER A 138 0.91 12.44 -20.15
CA SER A 138 2.15 11.68 -20.00
C SER A 138 2.10 10.94 -18.66
N GLY A 139 1.77 9.65 -18.69
CA GLY A 139 1.82 8.77 -17.53
C GLY A 139 2.93 7.74 -17.70
N ASN A 140 4.13 8.02 -17.20
CA ASN A 140 5.19 7.02 -17.10
C ASN A 140 5.20 6.48 -15.67
N ALA A 141 4.92 5.19 -15.49
CA ALA A 141 5.18 4.51 -14.22
C ALA A 141 6.69 4.56 -13.95
N SER A 142 7.10 5.39 -13.00
CA SER A 142 8.51 5.54 -12.63
C SER A 142 8.81 4.65 -11.43
N PHE A 143 9.78 3.75 -11.58
CA PHE A 143 10.25 2.93 -10.48
C PHE A 143 11.22 3.75 -9.63
N TYR A 144 10.80 4.07 -8.41
CA TYR A 144 11.67 4.70 -7.42
C TYR A 144 12.26 3.63 -6.51
N ASN A 145 13.58 3.60 -6.41
CA ASN A 145 14.25 2.79 -5.40
C ASN A 145 14.41 3.62 -4.12
N LEU A 146 14.39 3.01 -2.93
CA LEU A 146 14.54 3.72 -1.65
C LEU A 146 15.84 4.53 -1.55
N ASN A 147 16.85 4.19 -2.36
CA ASN A 147 18.18 4.79 -2.35
C ASN A 147 18.30 6.02 -3.27
N SER A 148 17.31 6.24 -4.14
CA SER A 148 17.24 7.31 -5.14
C SER A 148 16.10 8.27 -4.84
N ILE A 149 15.52 8.19 -3.64
CA ILE A 149 14.50 9.12 -3.19
C ILE A 149 15.19 10.42 -2.80
N ASP A 150 14.80 11.50 -3.47
CA ASP A 150 15.23 12.84 -3.14
C ASP A 150 14.16 13.55 -2.32
N VAL A 151 14.56 14.18 -1.22
CA VAL A 151 13.70 14.87 -0.24
C VAL A 151 13.98 16.38 -0.24
N THR A 152 14.82 16.88 -1.16
CA THR A 152 15.14 18.32 -1.23
C THR A 152 13.96 19.18 -1.65
N ASP A 153 13.01 18.60 -2.39
CA ASP A 153 11.78 19.25 -2.82
C ASP A 153 10.55 18.68 -2.11
N ASN A 154 9.54 19.51 -1.88
CA ASN A 154 8.29 19.09 -1.22
C ASN A 154 7.60 17.91 -1.94
N THR A 155 7.59 17.94 -3.28
CA THR A 155 7.05 16.85 -4.10
C THR A 155 7.86 15.55 -3.95
N GLY A 156 9.17 15.66 -3.77
CA GLY A 156 10.04 14.51 -3.50
C GLY A 156 9.81 13.95 -2.09
N ALA A 157 9.59 14.83 -1.11
CA ALA A 157 9.29 14.44 0.27
C ALA A 157 7.94 13.73 0.43
N GLU A 158 6.88 14.19 -0.22
CA GLU A 158 5.58 13.50 -0.25
C GLU A 158 5.71 12.10 -0.88
N LEU A 159 6.41 12.03 -2.03
CA LEU A 159 6.69 10.77 -2.71
C LEU A 159 7.53 9.82 -1.84
N ALA A 160 8.50 10.35 -1.09
CA ALA A 160 9.34 9.59 -0.17
C ALA A 160 8.49 8.88 0.90
N ILE A 161 7.54 9.59 1.48
CA ILE A 161 6.63 9.06 2.51
C ILE A 161 5.78 7.93 1.93
N ASP A 162 5.24 8.10 0.72
CA ASP A 162 4.42 7.08 0.07
C ASP A 162 5.21 5.80 -0.26
N ILE A 163 6.44 5.95 -0.76
CA ILE A 163 7.33 4.82 -1.05
C ILE A 163 7.72 4.10 0.25
N ALA A 164 8.07 4.85 1.30
CA ALA A 164 8.41 4.30 2.61
C ALA A 164 7.23 3.51 3.22
N ASN A 165 6.02 4.09 3.20
CA ASN A 165 4.80 3.41 3.66
C ASN A 165 4.55 2.11 2.89
N THR A 166 4.74 2.13 1.58
CA THR A 166 4.57 0.94 0.73
C THR A 166 5.62 -0.13 1.05
N ALA A 167 6.87 0.27 1.24
CA ALA A 167 7.95 -0.64 1.65
C ALA A 167 7.67 -1.27 3.02
N ILE A 168 7.22 -0.49 4.00
CA ILE A 168 6.81 -0.98 5.33
C ILE A 168 5.70 -2.02 5.20
N ARG A 169 4.64 -1.71 4.44
CA ARG A 169 3.53 -2.66 4.20
C ARG A 169 4.01 -3.97 3.57
N LYS A 170 5.02 -3.93 2.69
CA LYS A 170 5.62 -5.13 2.10
C LYS A 170 6.37 -5.95 3.16
N VAL A 171 7.16 -5.31 4.01
CA VAL A 171 7.84 -5.97 5.14
C VAL A 171 6.83 -6.60 6.09
N ASP A 172 5.76 -5.88 6.43
CA ASP A 172 4.70 -6.37 7.31
C ASP A 172 3.97 -7.57 6.73
N LYS A 173 3.74 -7.58 5.41
CA LYS A 173 3.17 -8.74 4.71
C LYS A 173 4.06 -9.98 4.86
N VAL A 174 5.37 -9.83 4.65
CA VAL A 174 6.34 -10.93 4.81
C VAL A 174 6.40 -11.39 6.27
N ARG A 175 6.43 -10.46 7.24
CA ARG A 175 6.39 -10.80 8.68
C ARG A 175 5.12 -11.55 9.05
N THR A 176 3.97 -11.15 8.50
CA THR A 176 2.69 -11.82 8.72
C THR A 176 2.72 -13.25 8.17
N GLN A 177 3.28 -13.45 6.97
CA GLN A 177 3.45 -14.78 6.39
C GLN A 177 4.35 -15.67 7.24
N ILE A 178 5.51 -15.14 7.69
CA ILE A 178 6.41 -15.86 8.59
C ILE A 178 5.69 -16.20 9.91
N GLY A 179 4.98 -15.25 10.51
CA GLY A 179 4.20 -15.46 11.73
C GLY A 179 3.17 -16.57 11.57
N SER A 180 2.43 -16.59 10.45
CA SER A 180 1.47 -17.65 10.14
C SER A 180 2.12 -19.03 10.03
N VAL A 181 3.30 -19.11 9.39
CA VAL A 181 4.08 -20.36 9.30
C VAL A 181 4.54 -20.81 10.69
N ILE A 182 5.03 -19.90 11.54
CA ILE A 182 5.44 -20.23 12.91
C ILE A 182 4.27 -20.76 13.73
N THR A 183 3.09 -20.12 13.67
CA THR A 183 1.89 -20.62 14.35
C THR A 183 1.50 -22.02 13.88
N ASN A 184 1.60 -22.28 12.58
CA ASN A 184 1.31 -23.61 12.03
C ASN A 184 2.34 -24.66 12.49
N LEU A 185 3.62 -24.33 12.44
CA LEU A 185 4.70 -25.19 12.92
C LEU A 185 4.55 -25.52 14.41
N GLN A 186 4.13 -24.56 15.23
CA GLN A 186 3.89 -24.80 16.65
C GLN A 186 2.70 -25.74 16.88
N ALA A 187 1.61 -25.58 16.14
CA ALA A 187 0.48 -26.51 16.19
C ALA A 187 0.86 -27.93 15.74
N ILE A 188 1.68 -28.06 14.68
CA ILE A 188 2.22 -29.36 14.23
C ILE A 188 3.11 -29.97 15.32
N PHE A 189 3.99 -29.17 15.92
CA PHE A 189 4.88 -29.63 16.99
C PHE A 189 4.10 -30.15 18.19
N ASP A 190 3.08 -29.42 18.65
CA ASP A 190 2.26 -29.81 19.80
C ASP A 190 1.49 -31.12 19.51
N SER A 191 0.95 -31.27 18.31
CA SER A 191 0.27 -32.49 17.87
C SER A 191 1.23 -33.69 17.77
N GLN A 192 2.43 -33.47 17.22
CA GLN A 192 3.48 -34.50 17.13
C GLN A 192 3.98 -34.89 18.51
N LYS A 193 4.15 -33.93 19.42
CA LYS A 193 4.55 -34.19 20.80
C LYS A 193 3.52 -35.03 21.55
N SER A 194 2.23 -34.70 21.44
CA SER A 194 1.18 -35.53 22.02
C SER A 194 1.17 -36.95 21.44
N SER A 195 1.34 -37.08 20.13
CA SER A 195 1.43 -38.39 19.45
C SER A 195 2.66 -39.19 19.91
N TYR A 196 3.79 -38.53 20.10
CA TYR A 196 5.01 -39.13 20.63
C TYR A 196 4.81 -39.61 22.08
N ASP A 197 4.25 -38.77 22.95
CA ASP A 197 4.02 -39.11 24.36
C ASP A 197 3.03 -40.31 24.47
N ASN A 198 1.96 -40.33 23.66
CA ASN A 198 1.01 -41.46 23.61
C ASN A 198 1.67 -42.76 23.11
N THR A 199 2.53 -42.67 22.09
CA THR A 199 3.25 -43.83 21.54
C THR A 199 4.27 -44.36 22.55
N LYS A 200 4.96 -43.45 23.27
CA LYS A 200 5.91 -43.82 24.31
C LYS A 200 5.23 -44.49 25.49
N GLU A 201 4.05 -44.03 25.88
CA GLU A 201 3.27 -44.67 26.94
C GLU A 201 2.74 -46.04 26.51
N ALA A 202 2.25 -46.18 25.28
CA ALA A 202 1.85 -47.48 24.74
C ALA A 202 3.04 -48.47 24.70
N GLU A 203 4.22 -48.02 24.27
CA GLU A 203 5.46 -48.82 24.30
C GLU A 203 5.82 -49.23 25.74
N ASN A 204 5.71 -48.29 26.70
CA ASN A 204 6.00 -48.54 28.11
C ASN A 204 5.05 -49.58 28.71
N VAL A 205 3.75 -49.51 28.40
CA VAL A 205 2.75 -50.48 28.85
C VAL A 205 3.06 -51.87 28.29
N ILE A 206 3.34 -51.98 26.98
CA ILE A 206 3.68 -53.27 26.35
C ILE A 206 4.94 -53.85 27.00
N ARG A 207 6.03 -53.07 27.04
CA ARG A 207 7.31 -53.52 27.59
C ARG A 207 7.21 -53.92 29.06
N ASN A 208 6.54 -53.13 29.89
CA ASN A 208 6.43 -53.42 31.32
C ASN A 208 5.49 -54.61 31.59
N THR A 209 4.45 -54.81 30.79
CA THR A 209 3.56 -55.97 30.91
C THR A 209 4.30 -57.26 30.57
N ASP A 210 5.09 -57.26 29.49
CA ASP A 210 5.92 -58.41 29.10
C ASP A 210 7.00 -58.69 30.16
N PHE A 211 7.63 -57.64 30.71
CA PHE A 211 8.61 -57.80 31.80
C PHE A 211 7.97 -58.37 33.07
N ALA A 212 6.76 -57.93 33.43
CA ALA A 212 6.03 -58.46 34.59
C ALA A 212 5.63 -59.93 34.39
N ALA A 213 5.18 -60.30 33.19
CA ALA A 213 4.85 -61.68 32.86
C ALA A 213 6.09 -62.59 32.93
N GLU A 214 7.21 -62.17 32.35
CA GLU A 214 8.46 -62.93 32.36
C GLU A 214 9.04 -63.04 33.77
N MET A 215 9.00 -61.98 34.57
CA MET A 215 9.42 -62.02 35.98
C MET A 215 8.53 -62.94 36.83
N SER A 216 7.23 -62.96 36.58
CA SER A 216 6.31 -63.90 37.24
C SER A 216 6.62 -65.35 36.88
N ASN A 217 6.87 -65.61 35.59
CA ASN A 217 7.29 -66.93 35.11
C ASN A 217 8.64 -67.35 35.70
N PHE A 218 9.64 -66.46 35.68
CA PHE A 218 10.95 -66.68 36.27
C PHE A 218 10.85 -66.99 37.77
N THR A 219 10.08 -66.18 38.52
CA THR A 219 9.85 -66.40 39.95
C THR A 219 9.14 -67.72 40.21
N THR A 220 8.12 -68.06 39.42
CA THR A 220 7.40 -69.34 39.53
C THR A 220 8.31 -70.52 39.25
N GLN A 221 9.17 -70.43 38.22
CA GLN A 221 10.16 -71.45 37.91
C GLN A 221 11.18 -71.60 39.05
N GLN A 222 11.63 -70.49 39.63
CA GLN A 222 12.55 -70.49 40.76
C GLN A 222 11.93 -71.11 42.02
N ILE A 223 10.66 -70.81 42.32
CA ILE A 223 9.90 -71.44 43.41
C ILE A 223 9.73 -72.94 43.13
N ARG A 224 9.42 -73.35 41.89
CA ARG A 224 9.31 -74.77 41.52
C ARG A 224 10.64 -75.50 41.67
N MET A 225 11.76 -74.88 41.32
CA MET A 225 13.09 -75.45 41.53
C MET A 225 13.39 -75.64 43.02
N GLN A 226 13.09 -74.63 43.86
CA GLN A 226 13.26 -74.71 45.31
C GLN A 226 12.33 -75.77 45.94
N ALA A 227 11.07 -75.82 45.51
CA ALA A 227 10.10 -76.82 45.96
C ALA A 227 10.46 -78.24 45.49
N GLY A 228 10.98 -78.40 44.27
CA GLY A 228 11.49 -79.67 43.75
C GLY A 228 12.68 -80.18 44.56
N MET A 229 13.62 -79.30 44.91
CA MET A 229 14.73 -79.63 45.80
C MET A 229 14.25 -80.01 47.21
N ALA A 230 13.32 -79.24 47.79
CA ALA A 230 12.76 -79.54 49.11
C ALA A 230 11.96 -80.86 49.11
N MET A 231 11.18 -81.12 48.07
CA MET A 231 10.45 -82.38 47.88
C MET A 231 11.38 -83.57 47.68
N LEU A 232 12.47 -83.40 46.91
CA LEU A 232 13.52 -84.43 46.79
C LEU A 232 14.20 -84.68 48.12
N ALA A 233 14.49 -83.65 48.91
CA ALA A 233 15.05 -83.80 50.25
C ALA A 233 14.08 -84.55 51.19
N GLN A 234 12.79 -84.19 51.18
CA GLN A 234 11.74 -84.84 51.95
C GLN A 234 11.54 -86.31 51.53
N ALA A 235 11.52 -86.58 50.20
CA ALA A 235 11.34 -87.91 49.64
C ALA A 235 12.55 -88.82 49.86
N ASN A 236 13.76 -88.28 50.03
CA ASN A 236 14.92 -89.06 50.45
C ASN A 236 14.94 -89.32 51.97
N ALA A 237 14.42 -88.39 52.77
CA ALA A 237 14.33 -88.54 54.22
C ALA A 237 13.24 -89.55 54.66
N LEU A 238 12.11 -89.62 53.94
CA LEU A 238 10.99 -90.52 54.25
C LEU A 238 11.37 -92.03 54.26
N PRO A 239 12.04 -92.61 53.25
CA PRO A 239 12.43 -94.02 53.25
C PRO A 239 13.50 -94.35 54.30
N GLN A 240 14.37 -93.40 54.67
CA GLN A 240 15.30 -93.57 55.78
C GLN A 240 14.60 -93.71 57.13
N LEU A 241 13.50 -92.97 57.34
CA LEU A 241 12.63 -93.09 58.50
C LEU A 241 11.91 -94.45 58.55
N VAL A 242 11.48 -94.97 57.39
CA VAL A 242 10.87 -96.31 57.31
C VAL A 242 11.87 -97.41 57.64
N LEU A 243 13.15 -97.28 57.23
CA LEU A 243 14.19 -98.23 57.64
C LEU A 243 14.48 -98.21 59.14
N GLN A 244 14.23 -97.09 59.84
CA GLN A 244 14.33 -97.04 61.30
C GLN A 244 13.15 -97.73 62.01
N LEU A 245 11.98 -97.82 61.36
CA LEU A 245 10.78 -98.52 61.87
C LEU A 245 10.80 -100.03 61.62
N LEU A 246 11.66 -100.53 60.73
CA LEU A 246 11.84 -101.97 60.44
C LEU A 246 13.01 -102.60 61.21
N ARG A 247 13.51 -101.94 62.25
CA ARG A 247 14.58 -102.43 63.14
C ARG A 247 14.07 -102.73 64.53
#